data_AF-A0A0L8H0Q3-F1
#
_entry.id   AF-A0A0L8H0Q3-F1
#
_cell.length_a   1.000
_cell.length_b   1.000
_cell.length_c   1.000
_cell.angle_alpha   90.00
_cell.angle_beta   90.00
_cell.angle_gamma   90.00
#
_symmetry.space_group_name_H-M   'P 1'
#
loop_
_entity.id
_entity.type
_entity.pdbx_description
1 polymer ?
#
loop_
_entity_poly.entity_id
_entity_poly.type
_entity_poly.pdbx_seq_one_letter_code
_entity_poly.pdbx_strand_id
1 'polypeptide(L)'
;VSLQGKKEYLIRLRNPWGKTEWKGKWSDSSQEWEKIDADEKNKLGLSEKNEGEFWMSIGDVMKHFDLLDLCHQDKEAFISSLEDKGDKEKKDWNTASYIDSWKRDISSGGSDRKTESYWSNPQFLLDLEDEKDETPVIISLMEIMEKNRNRMDIFIGFDVHRIKKNAPQPLSDDNFSDESLRFECRAEETEWRENTKYLTLKPGKYVIIPFTQVKDKESRFLLRVFSQTKVLSSSVDQPPCISNDDLEPDNTLKTYADDTEWMDAFELYEFIKPLWTENENFPPLTLETARCFLNFIDEDRLGVIGTEEAEKIKQLLSRWHAEFQSRVKDGSNKADVKGLKRMYSVLGVDIGRKVIEAVTTRYADKDNKISFDDFVQSAAKLLNSYWIYKGHVQKNRKSLGIRKWMELMLYI
;
A
#
# COMPACT_ATOMS: atom_id res chain seq x y z
N VAL A 1 35.97 -3.78 29.73
CA VAL A 1 37.30 -3.69 30.39
C VAL A 1 37.47 -4.85 31.35
N SER A 2 38.70 -5.26 31.65
CA SER A 2 38.95 -6.27 32.69
C SER A 2 39.36 -5.59 33.99
N LEU A 3 38.48 -5.61 35.00
CA LEU A 3 38.76 -5.07 36.31
C LEU A 3 39.01 -6.22 37.28
N GLN A 4 40.25 -6.39 37.73
CA GLN A 4 40.65 -7.43 38.71
C GLN A 4 40.21 -8.86 38.29
N GLY A 5 40.33 -9.18 36.99
CA GLY A 5 39.95 -10.50 36.45
C GLY A 5 38.45 -10.68 36.19
N LYS A 6 37.61 -9.68 36.45
CA LYS A 6 36.20 -9.66 36.07
C LYS A 6 35.98 -8.75 34.86
N LYS A 7 35.16 -9.21 33.92
CA LYS A 7 34.72 -8.38 32.78
C LYS A 7 33.68 -7.38 33.27
N GLU A 8 33.96 -6.10 33.05
CA GLU A 8 33.01 -5.01 33.23
C GLU A 8 32.60 -4.46 31.85
N TYR A 9 31.29 -4.30 31.64
CA TYR A 9 30.72 -3.77 30.41
C TYR A 9 30.41 -2.28 30.58
N LEU A 10 30.99 -1.47 29.71
CA LEU A 10 30.86 -0.01 29.74
C LEU A 10 30.18 0.47 28.45
N ILE A 11 29.41 1.54 28.56
CA ILE A 11 28.81 2.28 27.45
C ILE A 11 29.42 3.68 27.43
N ARG A 12 29.84 4.14 26.24
CA ARG A 12 30.22 5.54 26.00
C ARG A 12 28.98 6.32 25.59
N LEU A 13 28.67 7.36 26.33
CA LEU A 13 27.51 8.21 26.13
C LEU A 13 27.96 9.63 25.83
N ARG A 14 27.12 10.39 25.13
CA ARG A 14 27.37 11.80 24.83
C ARG A 14 26.15 12.63 25.14
N ASN A 15 26.35 13.65 25.95
CA ASN A 15 25.40 14.74 26.13
C ASN A 15 25.47 15.69 24.91
N PRO A 16 24.38 15.84 24.13
CA PRO A 16 24.37 16.70 22.94
C PRO A 16 24.63 18.19 23.22
N TRP A 17 24.37 18.67 24.44
CA TRP A 17 24.69 20.06 24.83
C TRP A 17 26.18 20.32 25.01
N GLY A 18 26.99 19.26 24.96
CA GLY A 18 28.46 19.34 25.07
C GLY A 18 28.94 19.86 26.42
N LYS A 19 28.10 19.76 27.45
CA LYS A 19 28.36 20.28 28.80
C LYS A 19 27.73 19.35 29.82
N THR A 20 28.42 19.11 30.93
CA THR A 20 27.96 18.25 32.05
C THR A 20 28.05 16.77 31.72
N GLU A 21 28.87 16.08 32.51
CA GLU A 21 29.20 14.66 32.37
C GLU A 21 28.88 13.89 33.65
N TRP A 22 28.85 12.57 33.51
CA TRP A 22 28.69 11.64 34.62
C TRP A 22 29.81 11.81 35.65
N LYS A 23 29.47 11.78 36.95
CA LYS A 23 30.41 11.93 38.08
C LYS A 23 30.57 10.67 38.93
N GLY A 24 29.90 9.58 38.55
CA GLY A 24 29.99 8.31 39.25
C GLY A 24 31.14 7.45 38.72
N LYS A 25 31.07 6.15 38.96
CA LYS A 25 32.07 5.20 38.47
C LYS A 25 32.22 5.28 36.96
N TRP A 26 33.46 5.25 36.50
CA TRP A 26 33.87 5.38 35.10
C TRP A 26 33.72 6.79 34.49
N SER A 27 33.42 7.81 35.29
CA SER A 27 33.61 9.21 34.88
C SER A 27 35.06 9.47 34.47
N ASP A 28 35.32 10.57 33.78
CA ASP A 28 36.67 10.94 33.33
C ASP A 28 37.71 10.97 34.47
N SER A 29 37.32 11.49 35.64
CA SER A 29 38.18 11.54 36.84
C SER A 29 38.04 10.34 37.79
N SER A 30 37.51 9.22 37.33
CA SER A 30 37.20 8.03 38.16
C SER A 30 38.47 7.22 38.48
N GLN A 31 38.70 6.90 39.75
CA GLN A 31 39.85 6.08 40.21
C GLN A 31 39.81 4.64 39.67
N GLU A 32 38.63 4.18 39.24
CA GLU A 32 38.42 2.91 38.56
C GLU A 32 39.34 2.76 37.34
N TRP A 33 39.63 3.86 36.64
CA TRP A 33 40.58 3.87 35.54
C TRP A 33 41.98 3.49 35.99
N GLU A 34 42.46 3.88 37.17
CA GLU A 34 43.81 3.54 37.65
C GLU A 34 44.08 2.03 37.69
N LYS A 35 43.02 1.23 37.78
CA LYS A 35 43.07 -0.25 37.86
C LYS A 35 42.98 -0.94 36.49
N ILE A 36 42.84 -0.18 35.41
CA ILE A 36 42.78 -0.67 34.03
C ILE A 36 44.12 -0.49 33.35
N ASP A 37 44.50 -1.49 32.55
CA ASP A 37 45.74 -1.50 31.79
C ASP A 37 45.82 -0.32 30.80
N ALA A 38 47.03 0.21 30.60
CA ALA A 38 47.26 1.37 29.75
C ALA A 38 46.86 1.12 28.28
N ASP A 39 47.04 -0.10 27.76
CA ASP A 39 46.67 -0.44 26.40
C ASP A 39 45.15 -0.52 26.22
N GLU A 40 44.42 -1.00 27.24
CA GLU A 40 42.95 -0.96 27.23
C GLU A 40 42.44 0.49 27.27
N LYS A 41 43.05 1.36 28.08
CA LYS A 41 42.68 2.79 28.13
C LYS A 41 42.90 3.50 26.80
N ASN A 42 44.06 3.25 26.17
CA ASN A 42 44.39 3.86 24.88
C ASN A 42 43.39 3.43 23.80
N LYS A 43 42.96 2.16 23.80
CA LYS A 43 41.92 1.66 22.88
C LYS A 43 40.56 2.32 23.07
N LEU A 44 40.22 2.69 24.31
CA LEU A 44 38.96 3.37 24.62
C LEU A 44 38.97 4.85 24.24
N GLY A 45 40.15 5.42 23.97
CA GLY A 45 40.30 6.83 23.59
C GLY A 45 39.76 7.77 24.68
N LEU A 46 40.12 7.50 25.94
CA LEU A 46 39.75 8.35 27.08
C LEU A 46 40.26 9.77 26.85
N SER A 47 39.39 10.75 27.02
CA SER A 47 39.72 12.17 26.92
C SER A 47 39.18 12.85 28.16
N GLU A 48 40.06 13.46 28.96
CA GLU A 48 39.65 14.29 30.11
C GLU A 48 39.24 15.69 29.60
N LYS A 49 38.17 15.75 28.82
CA LYS A 49 37.65 17.00 28.27
C LYS A 49 36.15 17.05 28.49
N ASN A 50 35.69 18.15 29.10
CA ASN A 50 34.27 18.40 29.35
C ASN A 50 33.54 18.78 28.05
N GLU A 51 33.48 17.85 27.11
CA GLU A 51 32.82 17.96 25.80
C GLU A 51 31.47 17.20 25.80
N GLY A 52 31.04 16.72 26.97
CA GLY A 52 29.79 16.00 27.19
C GLY A 52 29.91 14.49 26.96
N GLU A 53 31.09 13.95 26.66
CA GLU A 53 31.30 12.52 26.44
C GLU A 53 31.78 11.85 27.72
N PHE A 54 31.18 10.73 28.10
CA PHE A 54 31.56 10.01 29.33
C PHE A 54 31.30 8.52 29.21
N TRP A 55 31.99 7.74 30.03
CA TRP A 55 31.76 6.31 30.17
C TRP A 55 30.93 6.01 31.42
N MET A 56 30.09 4.98 31.31
CA MET A 56 29.25 4.51 32.41
C MET A 56 29.17 2.98 32.37
N SER A 57 29.04 2.33 33.53
CA SER A 57 28.76 0.89 33.56
C SER A 57 27.36 0.61 33.00
N ILE A 58 27.15 -0.53 32.34
CA ILE A 58 25.79 -0.95 31.93
C ILE A 58 24.85 -0.99 33.14
N GLY A 59 25.36 -1.41 34.30
CA GLY A 59 24.60 -1.44 35.56
C GLY A 59 24.12 -0.06 36.00
N ASP A 60 24.90 0.99 35.77
CA ASP A 60 24.49 2.36 36.08
C ASP A 60 23.60 2.94 34.97
N VAL A 61 23.82 2.58 33.70
CA VAL A 61 22.90 2.98 32.61
C VAL A 61 21.49 2.47 32.91
N MET A 62 21.34 1.19 33.27
CA MET A 62 20.04 0.60 33.62
C MET A 62 19.37 1.22 34.86
N LYS A 63 20.13 1.92 35.72
CA LYS A 63 19.58 2.60 36.90
C LYS A 63 19.17 4.04 36.64
N HIS A 64 19.81 4.71 35.69
CA HIS A 64 19.66 6.15 35.47
C HIS A 64 18.95 6.50 34.16
N PHE A 65 18.81 5.56 33.23
CA PHE A 65 18.11 5.76 31.95
C PHE A 65 16.85 4.91 31.91
N ASP A 66 15.72 5.55 31.61
CA ASP A 66 14.42 4.88 31.52
C ASP A 66 14.13 4.31 30.11
N LEU A 67 14.76 4.88 29.08
CA LEU A 67 14.50 4.56 27.68
C LEU A 67 15.79 4.55 26.85
N LEU A 68 15.89 3.59 25.93
CA LEU A 68 16.95 3.50 24.92
C LEU A 68 16.31 3.32 23.55
N ASP A 69 16.47 4.32 22.69
CA ASP A 69 16.02 4.26 21.30
C ASP A 69 17.18 3.90 20.37
N LEU A 70 17.00 2.85 19.58
CA LEU A 70 17.94 2.43 18.55
C LEU A 70 17.39 2.79 17.16
N CYS A 71 17.91 3.89 16.62
CA CYS A 71 17.58 4.34 15.27
C CYS A 71 18.63 3.90 14.27
N HIS A 72 18.20 3.23 13.20
CA HIS A 72 19.08 2.83 12.12
C HIS A 72 19.01 3.90 11.02
N GLN A 73 20.18 4.37 10.58
CA GLN A 73 20.28 5.43 9.58
C GLN A 73 19.72 4.98 8.22
N ASP A 74 20.01 3.74 7.85
CA ASP A 74 19.59 3.13 6.61
C ASP A 74 19.42 1.61 6.78
N LYS A 75 19.06 0.96 5.68
CA LYS A 75 18.84 -0.48 5.59
C LYS A 75 20.14 -1.23 5.92
N GLU A 76 21.28 -0.73 5.44
CA GLU A 76 22.58 -1.35 5.57
C GLU A 76 23.07 -1.31 7.03
N ALA A 77 22.88 -0.19 7.73
CA ALA A 77 23.16 -0.05 9.15
C ALA A 77 22.29 -0.99 9.99
N PHE A 78 21.01 -1.15 9.62
CA PHE A 78 20.14 -2.14 10.25
C PHE A 78 20.65 -3.56 10.04
N ILE A 79 20.92 -3.95 8.80
CA ILE A 79 21.44 -5.29 8.47
C ILE A 79 22.76 -5.56 9.20
N SER A 80 23.69 -4.60 9.19
CA SER A 80 24.98 -4.71 9.88
C SER A 80 24.82 -4.89 11.40
N SER A 81 23.77 -4.34 12.01
CA SER A 81 23.47 -4.57 13.43
C SER A 81 23.03 -6.00 13.74
N LEU A 82 22.49 -6.71 12.74
CA LEU A 82 22.05 -8.10 12.85
C LEU A 82 23.18 -9.11 12.60
N GLU A 83 24.31 -8.66 12.04
CA GLU A 83 25.51 -9.47 11.83
C GLU A 83 26.28 -9.55 13.16
N ASP A 84 26.29 -10.73 13.80
CA ASP A 84 27.11 -10.94 14.99
C ASP A 84 28.59 -10.99 14.59
N LYS A 85 29.41 -10.10 15.13
CA LYS A 85 30.85 -9.99 14.82
C LYS A 85 31.65 -11.25 15.20
N GLY A 86 31.05 -12.17 15.95
CA GLY A 86 31.62 -13.47 16.29
C GLY A 86 31.28 -14.61 15.30
N ASP A 87 30.28 -14.44 14.44
CA ASP A 87 29.85 -15.45 13.47
C ASP A 87 30.74 -15.34 12.22
N LYS A 88 31.44 -16.42 11.86
CA LYS A 88 32.39 -16.43 10.73
C LYS A 88 31.70 -16.40 9.36
N GLU A 89 30.40 -16.66 9.33
CA GLU A 89 29.58 -16.60 8.12
C GLU A 89 28.76 -15.32 8.14
N LYS A 90 29.05 -14.44 7.17
CA LYS A 90 28.26 -13.24 6.94
C LYS A 90 26.87 -13.69 6.47
N LYS A 91 25.85 -13.51 7.31
CA LYS A 91 24.46 -13.87 6.95
C LYS A 91 23.91 -12.76 6.06
N ASP A 92 23.79 -13.04 4.77
CA ASP A 92 23.19 -12.10 3.82
C ASP A 92 21.70 -11.92 4.14
N TRP A 93 21.29 -10.70 4.50
CA TRP A 93 19.90 -10.36 4.74
C TRP A 93 19.24 -9.82 3.46
N ASN A 94 18.18 -10.49 3.03
CA ASN A 94 17.28 -10.03 1.99
C ASN A 94 16.28 -9.02 2.56
N THR A 95 15.81 -8.11 1.71
CA THR A 95 14.83 -7.10 2.13
C THR A 95 13.79 -6.84 1.06
N ALA A 96 12.53 -6.86 1.48
CA ALA A 96 11.40 -6.33 0.73
C ALA A 96 10.92 -5.02 1.36
N SER A 97 10.44 -4.08 0.54
CA SER A 97 9.97 -2.78 1.01
C SER A 97 8.76 -2.32 0.21
N TYR A 98 7.74 -1.81 0.91
CA TYR A 98 6.48 -1.37 0.35
C TYR A 98 6.10 -0.01 0.89
N ILE A 99 5.87 0.94 -0.01
CA ILE A 99 5.24 2.23 0.33
C ILE A 99 3.77 2.13 -0.01
N ASP A 100 2.92 2.34 0.99
CA ASP A 100 1.47 2.26 0.84
C ASP A 100 0.76 3.26 1.76
N SER A 101 -0.58 3.19 1.84
CA SER A 101 -1.42 4.09 2.61
C SER A 101 -2.70 3.43 3.11
N TRP A 102 -3.09 3.79 4.32
CA TRP A 102 -4.46 3.65 4.80
C TRP A 102 -5.28 4.83 4.31
N LYS A 103 -6.33 4.57 3.54
CA LYS A 103 -7.26 5.58 3.02
C LYS A 103 -8.65 5.34 3.58
N ARG A 104 -9.31 6.42 3.98
CA ARG A 104 -10.66 6.38 4.55
C ARG A 104 -11.60 5.67 3.58
N ASP A 105 -12.48 4.82 4.11
CA ASP A 105 -13.48 4.05 3.36
C ASP A 105 -12.96 3.02 2.34
N ILE A 106 -11.64 2.90 2.14
CA ILE A 106 -11.04 2.00 1.14
C ILE A 106 -10.11 0.98 1.80
N SER A 107 -9.14 1.47 2.57
CA SER A 107 -8.04 0.63 3.10
C SER A 107 -7.69 0.90 4.55
N SER A 108 -8.41 1.78 5.23
CA SER A 108 -8.22 2.07 6.66
C SER A 108 -9.22 1.27 7.49
N GLY A 109 -8.94 -0.02 7.67
CA GLY A 109 -9.87 -1.01 8.20
C GLY A 109 -10.02 -1.06 9.72
N GLY A 110 -9.03 -0.53 10.45
CA GLY A 110 -8.91 -0.67 11.91
C GLY A 110 -8.26 -1.99 12.34
N SER A 111 -8.03 -2.17 13.65
CA SER A 111 -7.28 -3.32 14.19
C SER A 111 -8.13 -4.52 14.66
N ASP A 112 -9.46 -4.37 14.72
CA ASP A 112 -10.36 -5.43 15.20
C ASP A 112 -10.69 -6.44 14.10
N ARG A 113 -10.01 -7.60 14.17
CA ARG A 113 -10.20 -8.75 13.26
C ARG A 113 -11.63 -9.28 13.16
N LYS A 114 -12.50 -8.97 14.12
CA LYS A 114 -13.91 -9.41 14.10
C LYS A 114 -14.79 -8.54 13.22
N THR A 115 -14.25 -7.44 12.70
CA THR A 115 -14.98 -6.50 11.84
C THR A 115 -14.67 -6.78 10.38
N GLU A 116 -15.70 -6.73 9.52
CA GLU A 116 -15.54 -6.83 8.05
C GLU A 116 -14.51 -5.82 7.53
N SER A 117 -14.46 -4.61 8.13
CA SER A 117 -13.54 -3.56 7.71
C SER A 117 -12.07 -3.92 7.92
N TYR A 118 -11.71 -4.77 8.88
CA TYR A 118 -10.32 -5.16 9.10
C TYR A 118 -9.67 -5.73 7.83
N TRP A 119 -10.42 -6.50 7.04
CA TRP A 119 -9.91 -7.12 5.82
C TRP A 119 -9.65 -6.14 4.67
N SER A 120 -10.15 -4.90 4.79
CA SER A 120 -9.85 -3.83 3.84
C SER A 120 -8.43 -3.26 4.01
N ASN A 121 -7.78 -3.50 5.16
CA ASN A 121 -6.40 -3.09 5.35
C ASN A 121 -5.48 -3.68 4.26
N PRO A 122 -4.41 -2.98 3.85
CA PRO A 122 -3.47 -3.51 2.87
C PRO A 122 -2.92 -4.89 3.30
N GLN A 123 -2.70 -5.77 2.33
CA GLN A 123 -2.18 -7.12 2.57
C GLN A 123 -0.90 -7.32 1.79
N PHE A 124 0.10 -7.94 2.42
CA PHE A 124 1.39 -8.22 1.81
C PHE A 124 1.72 -9.69 1.99
N LEU A 125 2.00 -10.39 0.88
CA LEU A 125 2.44 -11.78 0.95
C LEU A 125 3.93 -11.84 1.29
N LEU A 126 4.26 -12.83 2.10
CA LEU A 126 5.61 -13.21 2.43
C LEU A 126 5.73 -14.71 2.16
N ASP A 127 6.49 -15.08 1.13
CA ASP A 127 6.87 -16.47 0.86
C ASP A 127 8.29 -16.69 1.39
N LEU A 128 8.41 -17.55 2.41
CA LEU A 128 9.68 -18.03 2.91
C LEU A 128 9.94 -19.38 2.23
N GLU A 129 10.91 -19.42 1.30
CA GLU A 129 11.30 -20.63 0.58
C GLU A 129 11.66 -21.76 1.57
N ASP A 130 11.49 -23.02 1.14
CA ASP A 130 11.70 -24.24 1.94
C ASP A 130 13.16 -24.42 2.37
N GLU A 131 13.58 -23.69 3.41
CA GLU A 131 14.77 -24.01 4.19
C GLU A 131 14.40 -25.00 5.31
N LYS A 132 15.27 -25.95 5.66
CA LYS A 132 14.89 -27.02 6.61
C LYS A 132 14.68 -26.52 8.05
N ASP A 133 15.07 -25.28 8.35
CA ASP A 133 15.11 -24.70 9.68
C ASP A 133 14.24 -23.45 9.81
N GLU A 134 13.96 -23.03 11.05
CA GLU A 134 13.24 -21.79 11.31
C GLU A 134 14.08 -20.57 10.92
N THR A 135 13.48 -19.63 10.21
CA THR A 135 14.16 -18.45 9.68
C THR A 135 13.89 -17.21 10.54
N PRO A 136 14.93 -16.47 10.96
CA PRO A 136 14.76 -15.15 11.55
C PRO A 136 14.15 -14.17 10.54
N VAL A 137 13.03 -13.55 10.92
CA VAL A 137 12.32 -12.55 10.12
C VAL A 137 12.10 -11.30 10.95
N ILE A 138 12.35 -10.13 10.38
CA ILE A 138 12.10 -8.86 11.03
C ILE A 138 11.12 -8.06 10.18
N ILE A 139 10.04 -7.60 10.79
CA ILE A 139 9.02 -6.80 10.12
C ILE A 139 9.01 -5.43 10.78
N SER A 140 9.15 -4.38 9.97
CA SER A 140 9.20 -2.98 10.36
C SER A 140 8.10 -2.23 9.63
N LEU A 141 7.18 -1.64 10.38
CA LEU A 141 6.10 -0.79 9.87
C LEU A 141 6.34 0.64 10.34
N MET A 142 6.63 1.55 9.42
CA MET A 142 6.91 2.95 9.71
C MET A 142 5.87 3.88 9.09
N GLU A 143 5.33 4.82 9.86
CA GLU A 143 4.55 5.94 9.35
C GLU A 143 5.43 6.93 8.56
N ILE A 144 5.00 7.24 7.34
CA ILE A 144 5.60 8.28 6.50
C ILE A 144 4.88 9.60 6.79
N MET A 145 5.47 10.38 7.68
CA MET A 145 4.96 11.72 8.01
C MET A 145 5.21 12.70 6.85
N GLU A 146 4.19 13.49 6.50
CA GLU A 146 4.33 14.61 5.58
C GLU A 146 4.89 15.83 6.31
N LYS A 147 5.79 16.58 5.67
CA LYS A 147 6.57 17.68 6.28
C LYS A 147 5.75 18.77 7.00
N ASN A 148 4.45 18.86 6.70
CA ASN A 148 3.55 19.90 7.22
C ASN A 148 2.36 19.35 8.03
N ARG A 149 2.32 18.05 8.34
CA ARG A 149 1.29 17.51 9.25
C ARG A 149 1.81 17.57 10.69
N ASN A 150 1.05 18.22 11.56
CA ASN A 150 1.13 17.90 12.99
C ASN A 150 0.87 16.40 13.12
N ARG A 151 1.73 15.69 13.87
CA ARG A 151 1.55 14.25 14.14
C ARG A 151 0.12 14.05 14.63
N MET A 152 -0.70 13.38 13.83
CA MET A 152 -1.94 12.82 14.35
C MET A 152 -1.52 11.61 15.17
N ASP A 153 -2.12 11.41 16.35
CA ASP A 153 -1.90 10.21 17.15
C ASP A 153 -2.49 9.01 16.40
N ILE A 154 -1.71 8.43 15.50
CA ILE A 154 -2.04 7.22 14.76
C ILE A 154 -1.25 6.10 15.41
N PHE A 155 -2.00 5.22 16.07
CA PHE A 155 -1.47 4.00 16.62
C PHE A 155 -1.40 2.96 15.51
N ILE A 156 -0.19 2.49 15.19
CA ILE A 156 0.05 1.54 14.10
C ILE A 156 0.46 0.17 14.64
N GLY A 157 -0.03 -0.87 13.99
CA GLY A 157 0.29 -2.26 14.30
C GLY A 157 0.18 -3.13 13.06
N PHE A 158 0.51 -4.41 13.19
CA PHE A 158 0.31 -5.37 12.11
C PHE A 158 0.11 -6.78 12.65
N ASP A 159 -0.67 -7.56 11.90
CA ASP A 159 -0.84 -8.99 12.14
C ASP A 159 -0.07 -9.80 11.10
N VAL A 160 0.44 -10.95 11.53
CA VAL A 160 1.06 -11.95 10.67
C VAL A 160 0.27 -13.24 10.78
N HIS A 161 -0.19 -13.73 9.64
CA HIS A 161 -0.89 -15.01 9.54
C HIS A 161 -0.18 -15.94 8.57
N ARG A 162 -0.04 -17.22 8.93
CA ARG A 162 0.43 -18.28 8.02
C ARG A 162 -0.73 -18.81 7.18
N ILE A 163 -0.49 -19.03 5.90
CA ILE A 163 -1.44 -19.59 4.96
C ILE A 163 -1.34 -21.12 5.00
N LYS A 164 -2.41 -21.82 5.40
CA LYS A 164 -2.44 -23.28 5.59
C LYS A 164 -2.88 -24.06 4.34
N LYS A 165 -3.84 -23.50 3.59
CA LYS A 165 -4.38 -24.04 2.32
C LYS A 165 -4.18 -22.97 1.24
N ASN A 166 -4.45 -23.27 -0.04
CA ASN A 166 -4.48 -22.25 -1.11
C ASN A 166 -5.62 -21.25 -0.86
N ALA A 167 -5.43 -20.34 0.10
CA ALA A 167 -6.38 -19.32 0.47
C ALA A 167 -6.55 -18.36 -0.72
N PRO A 168 -7.79 -17.91 -1.00
CA PRO A 168 -8.03 -16.93 -2.04
C PRO A 168 -7.28 -15.63 -1.74
N GLN A 169 -6.83 -14.98 -2.80
CA GLN A 169 -6.03 -13.76 -2.74
C GLN A 169 -6.70 -12.70 -3.62
N PRO A 170 -7.01 -11.50 -3.10
CA PRO A 170 -6.81 -11.03 -1.72
C PRO A 170 -7.78 -11.68 -0.73
N LEU A 171 -7.41 -11.70 0.55
CA LEU A 171 -8.29 -12.19 1.61
C LEU A 171 -9.38 -11.15 1.88
N SER A 172 -10.58 -11.62 2.16
CA SER A 172 -11.74 -10.82 2.57
C SER A 172 -12.53 -11.58 3.63
N ASP A 173 -13.42 -10.88 4.32
CA ASP A 173 -14.31 -11.51 5.30
C ASP A 173 -15.13 -12.66 4.66
N ASP A 174 -15.57 -12.47 3.42
CA ASP A 174 -16.36 -13.44 2.65
C ASP A 174 -15.59 -14.67 2.15
N ASN A 175 -14.25 -14.60 2.07
CA ASN A 175 -13.44 -15.63 1.40
C ASN A 175 -12.40 -16.29 2.31
N PHE A 176 -12.31 -15.83 3.55
CA PHE A 176 -11.42 -16.38 4.56
C PHE A 176 -12.16 -17.37 5.47
N SER A 177 -11.43 -18.39 5.96
CA SER A 177 -11.92 -19.31 6.98
C SER A 177 -10.84 -19.55 8.02
N ASP A 178 -11.18 -19.75 9.29
CA ASP A 178 -10.20 -20.07 10.35
C ASP A 178 -9.34 -21.31 10.04
N GLU A 179 -9.79 -22.16 9.11
CA GLU A 179 -9.00 -23.28 8.59
C GLU A 179 -7.96 -22.88 7.54
N SER A 180 -8.14 -21.75 6.84
CA SER A 180 -7.28 -21.24 5.77
C SER A 180 -6.04 -20.50 6.28
N LEU A 181 -6.10 -19.90 7.48
CA LEU A 181 -4.99 -19.18 8.09
C LEU A 181 -4.67 -19.75 9.48
N ARG A 182 -3.44 -19.51 9.91
CA ARG A 182 -2.99 -19.60 11.30
C ARG A 182 -2.58 -18.20 11.74
N PHE A 183 -3.09 -17.70 12.85
CA PHE A 183 -2.50 -16.53 13.47
C PHE A 183 -1.12 -16.89 14.03
N GLU A 184 -0.09 -16.14 13.65
CA GLU A 184 1.28 -16.34 14.13
C GLU A 184 1.63 -15.30 15.18
N CYS A 185 1.42 -14.01 14.88
CA CYS A 185 1.67 -12.95 15.86
C CYS A 185 1.01 -11.62 15.50
N ARG A 186 0.95 -10.73 16.50
CA ARG A 186 0.60 -9.31 16.39
C ARG A 186 1.78 -8.47 16.87
N ALA A 187 2.11 -7.41 16.15
CA ALA A 187 2.83 -6.27 16.71
C ALA A 187 1.80 -5.33 17.34
N GLU A 188 1.82 -5.22 18.66
CA GLU A 188 0.88 -4.39 19.43
C GLU A 188 0.94 -2.95 18.94
N GLU A 189 -0.21 -2.28 18.94
CA GLU A 189 -0.32 -0.92 18.46
C GLU A 189 0.56 0.03 19.26
N THR A 190 1.30 0.86 18.54
CA THR A 190 2.16 1.88 19.15
C THR A 190 1.91 3.23 18.51
N GLU A 191 2.00 4.28 19.31
CA GLU A 191 2.03 5.66 18.82
C GLU A 191 3.36 5.99 18.14
N TRP A 192 4.43 5.20 18.36
CA TRP A 192 5.74 5.42 17.76
C TRP A 192 5.67 5.43 16.23
N ARG A 193 6.52 6.25 15.62
CA ARG A 193 6.60 6.37 14.15
C ARG A 193 6.93 5.04 13.49
N GLU A 194 7.61 4.13 14.18
CA GLU A 194 7.98 2.82 13.66
C GLU A 194 7.65 1.73 14.70
N ASN A 195 7.01 0.66 14.22
CA ASN A 195 6.71 -0.55 14.97
C ASN A 195 7.48 -1.72 14.35
N THR A 196 8.46 -2.26 15.07
CA THR A 196 9.33 -3.33 14.58
C THR A 196 9.20 -4.57 15.44
N LYS A 197 9.02 -5.73 14.82
CA LYS A 197 8.92 -7.02 15.50
C LYS A 197 9.92 -8.01 14.93
N TYR A 198 10.67 -8.65 15.83
CA TYR A 198 11.61 -9.73 15.54
C TYR A 198 10.89 -11.07 15.72
N LEU A 199 10.96 -11.93 14.72
CA LEU A 199 10.24 -13.19 14.63
C LEU A 199 11.17 -14.31 14.20
N THR A 200 10.76 -15.54 14.50
CA THR A 200 11.35 -16.76 13.97
C THR A 200 10.22 -17.57 13.36
N LEU A 201 10.22 -17.70 12.03
CA LEU A 201 9.12 -18.30 11.27
C LEU A 201 9.57 -19.58 10.58
N LYS A 202 8.70 -20.58 10.52
CA LYS A 202 8.93 -21.77 9.70
C LYS A 202 8.79 -21.44 8.22
N PRO A 203 9.34 -22.24 7.30
CA PRO A 203 9.07 -22.07 5.88
C PRO A 203 7.59 -22.11 5.52
N GLY A 204 7.25 -21.39 4.46
CA GLY A 204 5.90 -21.31 3.93
C GLY A 204 5.42 -19.89 3.68
N LYS A 205 4.13 -19.78 3.37
CA LYS A 205 3.49 -18.54 2.95
C LYS A 205 2.78 -17.86 4.11
N TYR A 206 2.95 -16.56 4.18
CA TYR A 206 2.38 -15.69 5.20
C TYR A 206 1.71 -14.47 4.55
N VAL A 207 0.77 -13.87 5.27
CA VAL A 207 0.22 -12.56 4.96
C VAL A 207 0.47 -11.62 6.14
N ILE A 208 0.96 -10.43 5.82
CA ILE A 208 1.15 -9.32 6.77
C ILE A 208 0.04 -8.31 6.51
N ILE A 209 -0.71 -7.96 7.55
CA ILE A 209 -1.82 -7.00 7.48
C ILE A 209 -1.48 -5.82 8.40
N PRO A 210 -0.87 -4.74 7.87
CA PRO A 210 -0.66 -3.51 8.61
C PRO A 210 -1.97 -2.73 8.77
N PHE A 211 -2.21 -2.20 9.96
CA PHE A 211 -3.44 -1.49 10.31
C PHE A 211 -3.16 -0.27 11.19
N THR A 212 -4.11 0.66 11.19
CA THR A 212 -4.27 1.65 12.25
C THR A 212 -5.17 1.07 13.35
N GLN A 213 -5.01 1.50 14.59
CA GLN A 213 -5.86 1.06 15.72
C GLN A 213 -7.33 1.36 15.43
N VAL A 214 -7.61 2.57 14.95
CA VAL A 214 -8.96 3.05 14.65
C VAL A 214 -9.16 3.06 13.14
N LYS A 215 -10.33 2.58 12.70
CA LYS A 215 -10.82 2.64 11.32
C LYS A 215 -10.81 4.09 10.80
N ASP A 216 -10.64 4.26 9.49
CA ASP A 216 -10.75 5.54 8.79
C ASP A 216 -9.69 6.59 9.20
N LYS A 217 -8.60 6.15 9.87
CA LYS A 217 -7.40 6.94 10.07
C LYS A 217 -6.50 6.89 8.84
N GLU A 218 -6.28 8.04 8.23
CA GLU A 218 -5.51 8.15 6.99
C GLU A 218 -4.04 8.48 7.24
N SER A 219 -3.15 7.61 6.76
CA SER A 219 -1.72 7.87 6.72
C SER A 219 -1.02 7.03 5.68
N ARG A 220 0.21 7.41 5.36
CA ARG A 220 1.12 6.67 4.50
C ARG A 220 2.09 5.88 5.36
N PHE A 221 2.53 4.72 4.89
CA PHE A 221 3.48 3.90 5.61
C PHE A 221 4.51 3.25 4.69
N LEU A 222 5.62 2.86 5.30
CA LEU A 222 6.67 2.03 4.75
C LEU A 222 6.68 0.71 5.53
N LEU A 223 6.36 -0.40 4.86
CA LEU A 223 6.53 -1.74 5.40
C LEU A 223 7.85 -2.33 4.89
N ARG A 224 8.66 -2.89 5.77
CA ARG A 224 9.92 -3.57 5.45
C ARG A 224 9.94 -4.95 6.06
N VAL A 225 10.38 -5.93 5.29
CA VAL A 225 10.58 -7.31 5.75
C VAL A 225 12.02 -7.69 5.49
N PHE A 226 12.72 -8.11 6.54
CA PHE A 226 14.09 -8.59 6.49
C PHE A 226 14.10 -10.09 6.79
N SER A 227 14.79 -10.88 5.98
CA SER A 227 14.95 -12.32 6.18
C SER A 227 16.33 -12.76 5.70
N GLN A 228 16.89 -13.81 6.30
CA GLN A 228 18.11 -14.45 5.80
C GLN A 228 17.86 -15.31 4.55
N THR A 229 16.60 -15.59 4.25
CA THR A 229 16.16 -16.27 3.02
C THR A 229 15.61 -15.30 2.00
N LYS A 230 15.54 -15.73 0.74
CA LYS A 230 14.95 -14.93 -0.32
C LYS A 230 13.48 -14.63 0.01
N VAL A 231 13.14 -13.34 0.00
CA VAL A 231 11.79 -12.87 0.28
C VAL A 231 11.06 -12.66 -1.04
N LEU A 232 10.21 -13.59 -1.45
CA LEU A 232 9.23 -13.32 -2.50
C LEU A 232 8.02 -12.67 -1.83
N SER A 233 7.75 -11.44 -2.22
CA SER A 233 6.70 -10.65 -1.59
C SER A 233 6.07 -9.72 -2.61
N SER A 234 4.75 -9.56 -2.50
CA SER A 234 3.96 -8.70 -3.37
C SER A 234 2.81 -8.10 -2.57
N SER A 235 2.33 -6.93 -3.02
CA SER A 235 0.98 -6.52 -2.66
C SER A 235 0.00 -7.57 -3.16
N VAL A 236 -1.05 -7.88 -2.41
CA VAL A 236 -2.11 -8.80 -2.84
C VAL A 236 -3.16 -8.12 -3.73
N ASP A 237 -2.86 -6.92 -4.22
CA ASP A 237 -3.72 -6.23 -5.17
C ASP A 237 -3.78 -7.01 -6.49
N GLN A 238 -4.99 -7.48 -6.84
CA GLN A 238 -5.24 -8.13 -8.12
C GLN A 238 -5.02 -7.16 -9.28
N PRO A 239 -4.35 -7.59 -10.38
CA PRO A 239 -4.32 -6.80 -11.59
C PRO A 239 -5.74 -6.66 -12.14
N PRO A 240 -6.09 -5.53 -12.77
CA PRO A 240 -7.40 -5.36 -13.37
C PRO A 240 -7.66 -6.45 -14.42
N CYS A 241 -8.82 -7.10 -14.36
CA CYS A 241 -9.24 -8.05 -15.40
C CYS A 241 -10.68 -7.79 -15.85
N ILE A 242 -10.94 -8.05 -17.13
CA ILE A 242 -12.29 -8.04 -17.67
C ILE A 242 -12.78 -9.50 -17.73
N SER A 243 -13.93 -9.76 -17.12
CA SER A 243 -14.56 -11.08 -17.02
C SER A 243 -15.79 -11.25 -17.91
N ASN A 244 -16.22 -10.19 -18.60
CA ASN A 244 -17.41 -10.21 -19.46
C ASN A 244 -17.04 -9.92 -20.92
N ASP A 245 -17.29 -10.89 -21.81
CA ASP A 245 -16.98 -10.81 -23.23
C ASP A 245 -17.87 -9.78 -23.97
N ASP A 246 -19.07 -9.47 -23.45
CA ASP A 246 -19.98 -8.45 -24.00
C ASP A 246 -19.45 -7.00 -23.89
N LEU A 247 -18.31 -6.81 -23.22
CA LEU A 247 -17.61 -5.52 -23.09
C LEU A 247 -16.49 -5.36 -24.10
N GLU A 248 -16.28 -6.35 -24.98
CA GLU A 248 -15.48 -6.16 -26.17
C GLU A 248 -16.13 -5.07 -27.04
N PRO A 249 -15.35 -4.10 -27.55
CA PRO A 249 -15.82 -3.25 -28.63
C PRO A 249 -16.04 -4.16 -29.85
N ASP A 250 -17.27 -4.67 -29.99
CA ASP A 250 -17.59 -5.70 -30.97
C ASP A 250 -17.36 -5.22 -32.41
N ASN A 251 -16.46 -5.92 -33.10
CA ASN A 251 -15.93 -5.60 -34.43
C ASN A 251 -16.61 -6.43 -35.56
N THR A 252 -17.74 -7.08 -35.30
CA THR A 252 -18.39 -7.98 -36.28
C THR A 252 -19.45 -7.30 -37.17
N LEU A 253 -19.72 -6.01 -37.01
CA LEU A 253 -20.64 -5.28 -37.87
C LEU A 253 -19.91 -4.72 -39.09
N LYS A 254 -20.10 -5.40 -40.22
CA LYS A 254 -19.64 -4.94 -41.54
C LYS A 254 -20.28 -3.60 -41.87
N THR A 255 -19.43 -2.70 -42.37
CA THR A 255 -19.76 -1.49 -43.11
C THR A 255 -20.85 -1.75 -44.14
N TYR A 256 -22.09 -1.40 -43.78
CA TYR A 256 -23.12 -1.07 -44.75
C TYR A 256 -23.15 0.45 -44.84
N ALA A 257 -22.51 0.94 -45.90
CA ALA A 257 -22.73 2.30 -46.37
C ALA A 257 -24.17 2.38 -46.90
N ASP A 258 -25.05 2.94 -46.09
CA ASP A 258 -26.24 3.66 -46.54
C ASP A 258 -26.30 4.94 -45.70
N ASP A 259 -25.94 6.07 -46.33
CA ASP A 259 -26.18 7.45 -45.87
C ASP A 259 -26.01 7.74 -44.35
N THR A 260 -24.93 7.24 -43.71
CA THR A 260 -24.81 7.25 -42.25
C THR A 260 -24.51 8.63 -41.64
N GLU A 261 -25.42 9.07 -40.76
CA GLU A 261 -25.22 10.13 -39.76
C GLU A 261 -24.19 9.65 -38.73
N TRP A 262 -22.91 9.91 -39.01
CA TRP A 262 -21.83 9.79 -38.04
C TRP A 262 -22.04 10.79 -36.91
N MET A 263 -21.88 10.35 -35.66
CA MET A 263 -22.01 11.18 -34.48
C MET A 263 -20.64 11.48 -33.88
N ASP A 264 -20.31 12.76 -33.77
CA ASP A 264 -19.21 13.22 -32.93
C ASP A 264 -19.60 13.18 -31.43
N ALA A 265 -18.68 13.57 -30.55
CA ALA A 265 -18.94 13.57 -29.11
C ALA A 265 -20.10 14.48 -28.68
N PHE A 266 -20.35 15.58 -29.39
CA PHE A 266 -21.45 16.50 -29.10
C PHE A 266 -22.79 15.93 -29.57
N GLU A 267 -22.83 15.33 -30.76
CA GLU A 267 -24.02 14.66 -31.29
C GLU A 267 -24.38 13.43 -30.43
N LEU A 268 -23.39 12.64 -30.01
CA LEU A 268 -23.57 11.56 -29.04
C LEU A 268 -24.10 12.09 -27.70
N TYR A 269 -23.60 13.22 -27.22
CA TYR A 269 -24.10 13.85 -25.99
C TYR A 269 -25.59 14.20 -26.11
N GLU A 270 -26.01 14.87 -27.19
CA GLU A 270 -27.42 15.19 -27.42
C GLU A 270 -28.28 13.93 -27.63
N PHE A 271 -27.71 12.84 -28.16
CA PHE A 271 -28.39 11.54 -28.30
C PHE A 271 -28.66 10.86 -26.95
N ILE A 272 -27.70 10.85 -26.01
CA ILE A 272 -27.86 10.17 -24.71
C ILE A 272 -28.53 11.03 -23.65
N LYS A 273 -28.48 12.36 -23.78
CA LYS A 273 -29.03 13.33 -22.82
C LYS A 273 -30.52 13.12 -22.48
N PRO A 274 -31.42 12.79 -23.43
CA PRO A 274 -32.82 12.51 -23.14
C PRO A 274 -33.05 11.39 -22.12
N LEU A 275 -32.15 10.40 -22.06
CA LEU A 275 -32.22 9.28 -21.11
C LEU A 275 -32.18 9.75 -19.65
N TRP A 276 -31.67 10.96 -19.42
CA TRP A 276 -31.44 11.50 -18.09
C TRP A 276 -32.38 12.61 -17.69
N THR A 277 -32.93 13.34 -18.66
CA THR A 277 -33.96 14.35 -18.39
C THR A 277 -35.26 13.77 -17.83
N GLU A 278 -35.49 12.46 -18.01
CA GLU A 278 -36.64 11.76 -17.43
C GLU A 278 -36.40 11.31 -15.97
N ASN A 279 -35.17 11.39 -15.46
CA ASN A 279 -34.79 10.86 -14.15
C ASN A 279 -34.29 11.98 -13.22
N GLU A 280 -35.23 12.69 -12.58
CA GLU A 280 -34.97 13.88 -11.74
C GLU A 280 -34.02 13.64 -10.55
N ASN A 281 -33.71 12.38 -10.23
CA ASN A 281 -32.87 12.04 -9.09
C ASN A 281 -31.37 12.22 -9.34
N PHE A 282 -30.91 12.25 -10.60
CA PHE A 282 -29.48 12.35 -10.92
C PHE A 282 -29.18 13.57 -11.80
N PRO A 283 -28.08 14.31 -11.54
CA PRO A 283 -27.63 15.37 -12.44
C PRO A 283 -27.40 14.84 -13.86
N PRO A 284 -27.60 15.65 -14.91
CA PRO A 284 -27.39 15.24 -16.29
C PRO A 284 -25.93 14.84 -16.55
N LEU A 285 -25.75 13.92 -17.50
CA LEU A 285 -24.43 13.57 -18.00
C LEU A 285 -23.74 14.79 -18.63
N THR A 286 -22.41 14.75 -18.71
CA THR A 286 -21.61 15.82 -19.32
C THR A 286 -21.10 15.44 -20.71
N LEU A 287 -20.66 16.44 -21.48
CA LEU A 287 -19.97 16.22 -22.76
C LEU A 287 -18.70 15.36 -22.60
N GLU A 288 -18.03 15.43 -21.45
CA GLU A 288 -16.87 14.60 -21.16
C GLU A 288 -17.25 13.12 -21.06
N THR A 289 -18.42 12.80 -20.54
CA THR A 289 -18.94 11.42 -20.53
C THR A 289 -19.15 10.89 -21.93
N ALA A 290 -19.71 11.70 -22.83
CA ALA A 290 -19.84 11.33 -24.24
C ALA A 290 -18.47 11.09 -24.89
N ARG A 291 -17.47 11.94 -24.62
CA ARG A 291 -16.08 11.73 -25.09
C ARG A 291 -15.46 10.44 -24.55
N CYS A 292 -15.69 10.10 -23.28
CA CYS A 292 -15.17 8.88 -22.69
C CYS A 292 -15.75 7.62 -23.36
N PHE A 293 -17.04 7.63 -23.68
CA PHE A 293 -17.66 6.53 -24.43
C PHE A 293 -17.21 6.48 -25.88
N LEU A 294 -17.14 7.63 -26.55
CA LEU A 294 -16.63 7.72 -27.91
C LEU A 294 -15.25 7.07 -27.99
N ASN A 295 -14.32 7.47 -27.11
CA ASN A 295 -12.97 6.89 -27.06
C ASN A 295 -12.93 5.40 -26.72
N PHE A 296 -13.95 4.87 -26.02
CA PHE A 296 -14.04 3.47 -25.66
C PHE A 296 -14.59 2.61 -26.81
N ILE A 297 -15.52 3.14 -27.61
CA ILE A 297 -16.17 2.41 -28.71
C ILE A 297 -15.46 2.60 -30.05
N ASP A 298 -14.92 3.80 -30.32
CA ASP A 298 -14.20 4.15 -31.55
C ASP A 298 -12.78 3.54 -31.57
N GLU A 299 -12.68 2.26 -31.94
CA GLU A 299 -11.40 1.54 -32.03
C GLU A 299 -10.46 2.15 -33.08
N ASP A 300 -11.04 2.63 -34.19
CA ASP A 300 -10.31 3.19 -35.33
C ASP A 300 -9.82 4.63 -35.08
N ARG A 301 -10.30 5.26 -34.01
CA ARG A 301 -9.96 6.64 -33.58
C ARG A 301 -10.32 7.66 -34.64
N LEU A 302 -11.47 7.47 -35.28
CA LEU A 302 -12.03 8.39 -36.28
C LEU A 302 -12.58 9.66 -35.63
N GLY A 303 -12.87 9.64 -34.33
CA GLY A 303 -13.50 10.71 -33.58
C GLY A 303 -15.02 10.76 -33.75
N VAL A 304 -15.60 9.75 -34.38
CA VAL A 304 -17.04 9.64 -34.68
C VAL A 304 -17.49 8.18 -34.59
N ILE A 305 -18.78 7.97 -34.32
CA ILE A 305 -19.40 6.64 -34.25
C ILE A 305 -20.69 6.59 -35.07
N GLY A 306 -21.14 5.40 -35.46
CA GLY A 306 -22.43 5.17 -36.12
C GLY A 306 -23.60 5.05 -35.14
N THR A 307 -24.81 5.04 -35.68
CA THR A 307 -26.06 4.89 -34.91
C THR A 307 -26.14 3.56 -34.13
N GLU A 308 -25.62 2.47 -34.70
CA GLU A 308 -25.59 1.16 -34.04
C GLU A 308 -24.70 1.17 -32.78
N GLU A 309 -23.54 1.83 -32.87
CA GLU A 309 -22.61 2.03 -31.76
C GLU A 309 -23.20 2.96 -30.70
N ALA A 310 -23.90 4.02 -31.11
CA ALA A 310 -24.63 4.91 -30.20
C ALA A 310 -25.74 4.15 -29.41
N GLU A 311 -26.47 3.24 -30.06
CA GLU A 311 -27.45 2.38 -29.37
C GLU A 311 -26.78 1.38 -28.41
N LYS A 312 -25.59 0.84 -28.74
CA LYS A 312 -24.80 0.03 -27.79
C LYS A 312 -24.43 0.85 -26.54
N ILE A 313 -23.98 2.09 -26.70
CA ILE A 313 -23.66 3.00 -25.58
C ILE A 313 -24.89 3.23 -24.70
N LYS A 314 -26.06 3.48 -25.30
CA LYS A 314 -27.32 3.68 -24.57
C LYS A 314 -27.74 2.45 -23.76
N GLN A 315 -27.54 1.24 -24.28
CA GLN A 315 -27.77 0.00 -23.54
C GLN A 315 -26.81 -0.16 -22.36
N LEU A 316 -25.51 0.09 -22.57
CA LEU A 316 -24.50 0.07 -21.50
C LEU A 316 -24.84 1.07 -20.40
N LEU A 317 -25.14 2.33 -20.77
CA LEU A 317 -25.56 3.38 -19.85
C LEU A 317 -26.76 2.97 -19.00
N SER A 318 -27.79 2.38 -19.62
CA SER A 318 -28.99 1.92 -18.92
C SER A 318 -28.67 0.84 -17.89
N ARG A 319 -27.81 -0.11 -18.25
CA ARG A 319 -27.34 -1.18 -17.34
C ARG A 319 -26.50 -0.62 -16.19
N TRP A 320 -25.58 0.29 -16.49
CA TRP A 320 -24.71 0.92 -15.50
C TRP A 320 -25.51 1.80 -14.53
N HIS A 321 -26.54 2.49 -15.04
CA HIS A 321 -27.46 3.25 -14.21
C HIS A 321 -28.22 2.35 -13.24
N ALA A 322 -28.77 1.22 -13.70
CA ALA A 322 -29.49 0.30 -12.82
C ALA A 322 -28.61 -0.24 -11.68
N GLU A 323 -27.36 -0.62 -11.97
CA GLU A 323 -26.41 -1.02 -10.92
C GLU A 323 -26.09 0.15 -9.99
N PHE A 324 -25.80 1.34 -10.51
CA PHE A 324 -25.50 2.52 -9.70
C PHE A 324 -26.65 2.86 -8.76
N GLN A 325 -27.87 2.94 -9.28
CA GLN A 325 -29.07 3.25 -8.51
C GLN A 325 -29.31 2.26 -7.37
N SER A 326 -29.01 0.96 -7.59
CA SER A 326 -29.12 -0.06 -6.53
C SER A 326 -28.18 0.17 -5.34
N ARG A 327 -27.13 0.99 -5.50
CA ARG A 327 -26.12 1.30 -4.47
C ARG A 327 -26.29 2.68 -3.84
N VAL A 328 -27.17 3.50 -4.40
CA VAL A 328 -27.47 4.82 -3.88
C VAL A 328 -28.50 4.66 -2.76
N LYS A 329 -28.17 5.16 -1.58
CA LYS A 329 -29.12 5.17 -0.44
C LYS A 329 -30.28 6.13 -0.74
N ASP A 330 -31.47 5.80 -0.23
CA ASP A 330 -32.70 6.59 -0.41
C ASP A 330 -32.46 8.09 -0.21
N GLY A 331 -32.84 8.90 -1.22
CA GLY A 331 -32.71 10.36 -1.20
C GLY A 331 -31.31 10.93 -1.52
N SER A 332 -30.30 10.07 -1.75
CA SER A 332 -29.00 10.49 -2.30
C SER A 332 -29.02 10.45 -3.84
N ASN A 333 -28.15 11.23 -4.47
CA ASN A 333 -27.84 11.13 -5.91
C ASN A 333 -26.40 10.66 -6.17
N LYS A 334 -25.70 10.25 -5.11
CA LYS A 334 -24.31 9.77 -5.14
C LYS A 334 -24.18 8.44 -4.41
N ALA A 335 -23.28 7.60 -4.91
CA ALA A 335 -22.92 6.31 -4.32
C ALA A 335 -21.68 6.45 -3.41
N ASP A 336 -21.60 5.60 -2.38
CA ASP A 336 -20.43 5.51 -1.49
C ASP A 336 -19.32 4.69 -2.17
N VAL A 337 -18.06 5.15 -2.10
CA VAL A 337 -16.91 4.49 -2.74
C VAL A 337 -16.67 3.05 -2.26
N LYS A 338 -17.15 2.69 -1.06
CA LYS A 338 -17.12 1.30 -0.55
C LYS A 338 -17.82 0.31 -1.49
N GLY A 339 -18.79 0.79 -2.27
CA GLY A 339 -19.53 -0.01 -3.24
C GLY A 339 -18.79 -0.22 -4.57
N LEU A 340 -17.79 0.61 -4.88
CA LEU A 340 -17.21 0.68 -6.23
C LEU A 340 -16.66 -0.64 -6.73
N LYS A 341 -15.93 -1.40 -5.89
CA LYS A 341 -15.37 -2.70 -6.31
C LYS A 341 -16.46 -3.65 -6.82
N ARG A 342 -17.60 -3.71 -6.12
CA ARG A 342 -18.74 -4.53 -6.51
C ARG A 342 -19.42 -3.98 -7.77
N MET A 343 -19.57 -2.66 -7.87
CA MET A 343 -20.16 -2.01 -9.06
C MET A 343 -19.35 -2.34 -10.31
N TYR A 344 -18.04 -2.12 -10.30
CA TYR A 344 -17.17 -2.48 -11.43
C TYR A 344 -17.19 -3.98 -11.73
N SER A 345 -17.23 -4.83 -10.71
CA SER A 345 -17.31 -6.28 -10.91
C SER A 345 -18.61 -6.71 -11.64
N VAL A 346 -19.76 -6.09 -11.32
CA VAL A 346 -21.02 -6.30 -12.07
C VAL A 346 -20.91 -5.77 -13.51
N LEU A 347 -20.13 -4.72 -13.71
CA LEU A 347 -19.75 -4.24 -15.03
C LEU A 347 -18.66 -5.10 -15.69
N GLY A 348 -18.37 -6.29 -15.17
CA GLY A 348 -17.38 -7.20 -15.75
C GLY A 348 -15.93 -6.76 -15.60
N VAL A 349 -15.63 -5.79 -14.73
CA VAL A 349 -14.27 -5.30 -14.45
C VAL A 349 -13.91 -5.60 -13.00
N ASP A 350 -13.04 -6.58 -12.78
CA ASP A 350 -12.44 -6.77 -11.46
C ASP A 350 -11.26 -5.81 -11.32
N ILE A 351 -11.32 -4.91 -10.34
CA ILE A 351 -10.28 -3.90 -10.12
C ILE A 351 -9.66 -4.04 -8.72
N GLY A 352 -8.32 -3.97 -8.70
CA GLY A 352 -7.55 -3.94 -7.46
C GLY A 352 -7.73 -2.64 -6.69
N ARG A 353 -7.39 -2.66 -5.39
CA ARG A 353 -7.51 -1.53 -4.47
C ARG A 353 -6.84 -0.26 -4.99
N LYS A 354 -5.64 -0.35 -5.58
CA LYS A 354 -4.91 0.82 -6.13
C LYS A 354 -5.71 1.56 -7.20
N VAL A 355 -6.49 0.85 -8.00
CA VAL A 355 -7.37 1.46 -9.00
C VAL A 355 -8.56 2.12 -8.32
N ILE A 356 -9.20 1.46 -7.33
CA ILE A 356 -10.26 2.06 -6.51
C ILE A 356 -9.79 3.35 -5.82
N GLU A 357 -8.58 3.33 -5.29
CA GLU A 357 -7.96 4.51 -4.68
C GLU A 357 -7.75 5.65 -5.67
N ALA A 358 -7.30 5.34 -6.88
CA ALA A 358 -7.12 6.34 -7.95
C ALA A 358 -8.46 6.91 -8.41
N VAL A 359 -9.47 6.05 -8.60
CA VAL A 359 -10.84 6.47 -8.94
C VAL A 359 -11.39 7.38 -7.85
N THR A 360 -11.32 6.96 -6.59
CA THR A 360 -11.83 7.75 -5.45
C THR A 360 -11.12 9.10 -5.36
N THR A 361 -9.80 9.13 -5.49
CA THR A 361 -9.02 10.37 -5.41
C THR A 361 -9.38 11.36 -6.54
N ARG A 362 -9.73 10.84 -7.72
CA ARG A 362 -9.94 11.66 -8.92
C ARG A 362 -11.39 12.09 -9.14
N TYR A 363 -12.34 11.24 -8.77
CA TYR A 363 -13.74 11.31 -9.17
C TYR A 363 -14.72 11.40 -7.98
N ALA A 364 -14.31 11.02 -6.76
CA ALA A 364 -15.17 11.17 -5.60
C ALA A 364 -15.04 12.57 -4.96
N ASP A 365 -16.07 12.97 -4.24
CA ASP A 365 -16.07 14.19 -3.45
C ASP A 365 -15.38 14.02 -2.08
N LYS A 366 -15.31 15.11 -1.32
CA LYS A 366 -14.71 15.16 0.03
C LYS A 366 -15.34 14.17 1.02
N ASP A 367 -16.56 13.70 0.76
CA ASP A 367 -17.30 12.78 1.62
C ASP A 367 -17.12 11.33 1.15
N ASN A 368 -16.20 11.07 0.20
CA ASN A 368 -15.98 9.78 -0.45
C ASN A 368 -17.24 9.26 -1.16
N LYS A 369 -17.96 10.16 -1.83
CA LYS A 369 -19.11 9.82 -2.66
C LYS A 369 -18.86 10.19 -4.11
N ILE A 370 -19.32 9.35 -5.03
CA ILE A 370 -19.16 9.53 -6.48
C ILE A 370 -20.51 9.80 -7.13
N SER A 371 -20.56 10.72 -8.10
CA SER A 371 -21.75 10.96 -8.92
C SER A 371 -21.91 9.87 -9.99
N PHE A 372 -23.10 9.74 -10.59
CA PHE A 372 -23.27 8.80 -11.70
C PHE A 372 -22.39 9.20 -12.90
N ASP A 373 -22.34 10.48 -13.25
CA ASP A 373 -21.50 11.00 -14.35
C ASP A 373 -20.02 10.62 -14.15
N ASP A 374 -19.48 10.87 -12.96
CA ASP A 374 -18.10 10.54 -12.60
C ASP A 374 -17.83 9.02 -12.58
N PHE A 375 -18.82 8.22 -12.14
CA PHE A 375 -18.74 6.76 -12.19
C PHE A 375 -18.66 6.24 -13.63
N VAL A 376 -19.49 6.78 -14.52
CA VAL A 376 -19.51 6.40 -15.94
C VAL A 376 -18.21 6.80 -16.63
N GLN A 377 -17.73 8.03 -16.43
CA GLN A 377 -16.44 8.49 -16.99
C GLN A 377 -15.29 7.57 -16.56
N SER A 378 -15.20 7.26 -15.27
CA SER A 378 -14.15 6.39 -14.75
C SER A 378 -14.26 4.96 -15.27
N ALA A 379 -15.47 4.41 -15.40
CA ALA A 379 -15.69 3.08 -15.97
C ALA A 379 -15.28 2.99 -17.45
N ALA A 380 -15.72 3.93 -18.28
CA ALA A 380 -15.35 3.99 -19.69
C ALA A 380 -13.84 4.12 -19.88
N LYS A 381 -13.18 4.99 -19.11
CA LYS A 381 -11.72 5.17 -19.15
C LYS A 381 -10.96 3.91 -18.71
N LEU A 382 -11.43 3.21 -17.68
CA LEU A 382 -10.83 1.96 -17.22
C LEU A 382 -10.96 0.85 -18.27
N LEU A 383 -12.15 0.69 -18.86
CA LEU A 383 -12.40 -0.28 -19.92
C LEU A 383 -11.53 0.01 -21.14
N ASN A 384 -11.50 1.26 -21.61
CA ASN A 384 -10.67 1.65 -22.75
C ASN A 384 -9.18 1.39 -22.49
N SER A 385 -8.69 1.77 -21.30
CA SER A 385 -7.29 1.51 -20.89
C SER A 385 -6.94 0.03 -20.94
N TYR A 386 -7.85 -0.85 -20.50
CA TYR A 386 -7.67 -2.29 -20.52
C TYR A 386 -7.58 -2.83 -21.95
N TRP A 387 -8.49 -2.41 -22.84
CA TRP A 387 -8.49 -2.88 -24.23
C TRP A 387 -7.27 -2.41 -25.01
N ILE A 388 -6.85 -1.16 -24.79
CA ILE A 388 -5.58 -0.63 -25.32
C ILE A 388 -4.41 -1.51 -24.84
N TYR A 389 -4.36 -1.87 -23.56
CA TYR A 389 -3.34 -2.76 -23.02
C TYR A 389 -3.38 -4.16 -23.66
N LYS A 390 -4.56 -4.79 -23.74
CA LYS A 390 -4.75 -6.13 -24.34
C LYS A 390 -4.26 -6.15 -25.79
N GLY A 391 -4.66 -5.16 -26.60
CA GLY A 391 -4.20 -5.01 -27.99
C GLY A 391 -2.69 -4.78 -28.11
N HIS A 392 -2.07 -4.10 -27.15
CA HIS A 392 -0.62 -3.93 -27.09
C HIS A 392 0.13 -5.21 -26.73
N VAL A 393 -0.38 -5.98 -25.77
CA VAL A 393 0.20 -7.27 -25.34
C VAL A 393 0.10 -8.32 -26.45
N GLN A 394 -1.05 -8.43 -27.12
CA GLN A 394 -1.25 -9.36 -28.25
C GLN A 394 -0.25 -9.11 -29.40
N LYS A 395 0.16 -7.86 -29.62
CA LYS A 395 1.18 -7.48 -30.61
C LYS A 395 2.62 -7.74 -30.14
N ASN A 396 2.82 -8.45 -29.02
CA ASN A 396 4.11 -8.77 -28.39
C ASN A 396 5.01 -7.54 -28.12
N ARG A 397 4.41 -6.35 -27.96
CA ARG A 397 5.16 -5.12 -27.68
C ARG A 397 5.47 -5.03 -26.19
N LYS A 398 6.70 -5.36 -25.81
CA LYS A 398 7.17 -5.31 -24.41
C LYS A 398 7.46 -3.90 -23.88
N SER A 399 7.48 -2.88 -24.74
CA SER A 399 7.75 -1.50 -24.35
C SER A 399 6.96 -0.52 -25.20
N LEU A 400 6.66 0.64 -24.61
CA LEU A 400 5.97 1.74 -25.26
C LEU A 400 6.88 2.97 -25.29
N GLY A 401 7.16 3.49 -26.49
CA GLY A 401 7.91 4.74 -26.62
C GLY A 401 7.08 5.95 -26.20
N ILE A 402 7.74 7.03 -25.75
CA ILE A 402 7.09 8.24 -25.23
C ILE A 402 6.06 8.86 -26.18
N ARG A 403 6.31 8.87 -27.50
CA ARG A 403 5.35 9.42 -28.48
C ARG A 403 4.04 8.63 -28.48
N LYS A 404 4.13 7.30 -28.53
CA LYS A 404 2.94 6.45 -28.50
C LYS A 404 2.26 6.50 -27.13
N TRP A 405 3.02 6.62 -26.05
CA TRP A 405 2.46 6.85 -24.71
C TRP A 405 1.61 8.11 -24.67
N MET A 406 2.17 9.26 -25.09
CA MET A 406 1.43 10.52 -25.11
C MET A 406 0.19 10.44 -26.00
N GLU A 407 0.28 9.79 -27.16
CA GLU A 407 -0.86 9.58 -28.04
C GLU A 407 -1.96 8.75 -27.37
N LEU A 408 -1.62 7.62 -26.74
CA LEU A 408 -2.61 6.77 -26.03
C LEU A 408 -3.28 7.52 -24.88
N MET A 409 -2.53 8.34 -24.14
CA MET A 409 -3.06 9.12 -23.02
C MET A 409 -4.04 10.23 -23.41
N LEU A 410 -4.20 10.54 -24.71
CA LEU A 410 -5.25 11.46 -25.18
C LEU A 410 -6.58 10.75 -25.45
N TYR A 411 -6.54 9.43 -25.62
CA TYR A 411 -7.73 8.59 -25.81
C TYR A 411 -8.18 7.90 -24.51
N ILE A 412 -7.31 7.82 -23.51
CA ILE A 412 -7.61 7.38 -22.14
C ILE A 412 -8.03 8.58 -21.30
#